data_AF-A0A540WRM7-F1
#
_entry.id   AF-A0A540WRM7-F1
#
_cell.length_a   1.000
_cell.length_b   1.000
_cell.length_c   1.000
_cell.angle_alpha   90.00
_cell.angle_beta   90.00
_cell.angle_gamma   90.00
#
_symmetry.space_group_name_H-M   'P 1'
#
loop_
_entity.id
_entity.type
_entity.pdbx_description
1 polymer ?
#
loop_
_entity_poly.entity_id
_entity_poly.type
_entity_poly.pdbx_seq_one_letter_code
_entity_poly.pdbx_strand_id
1 'polypeptide(L)'
;MSVTLSNALGRLLTFLLPHESYCAARGACACGVQPGRGGRRLPSSLTLASGVTLEDVPEATLCVPAVAAAIRRGDVGLKRQAASSSVPSQPLLPAPEASARVSRKKRGAS
;
A
#
# COMPACT_ATOMS: atom_id res chain seq x y z
N MET A 1 0.95 3.56 -6.52
CA MET A 1 1.07 2.69 -5.34
C MET A 1 0.28 1.42 -5.60
N SER A 2 0.71 0.30 -5.02
CA SER A 2 0.05 -1.00 -5.13
C SER A 2 -0.58 -1.40 -3.79
N VAL A 3 -1.54 -2.30 -3.87
CA VAL A 3 -2.24 -2.86 -2.73
C VAL A 3 -2.25 -4.38 -2.83
N THR A 4 -2.35 -5.03 -1.68
CA THR A 4 -2.56 -6.47 -1.58
C THR A 4 -4.04 -6.70 -1.28
N LEU A 5 -4.69 -7.55 -2.06
CA LEU A 5 -6.07 -7.98 -1.86
C LEU A 5 -6.09 -9.45 -1.45
N SER A 6 -6.81 -9.78 -0.38
CA SER A 6 -7.02 -11.17 0.04
C SER A 6 -8.50 -11.52 -0.08
N ASN A 7 -8.80 -12.65 -0.72
CA ASN A 7 -10.17 -13.14 -0.76
C ASN A 7 -10.47 -13.94 0.51
N ALA A 8 -11.30 -13.37 1.38
CA ALA A 8 -11.74 -14.02 2.62
C ALA A 8 -12.95 -14.94 2.39
N LEU A 9 -13.61 -14.82 1.22
CA LEU A 9 -14.71 -15.69 0.85
C LEU A 9 -14.21 -17.05 0.37
N GLY A 10 -14.94 -18.10 0.76
CA GLY A 10 -14.74 -19.48 0.30
C GLY A 10 -15.10 -19.73 -1.18
N ARG A 11 -15.23 -18.68 -2.00
CA ARG A 11 -15.63 -18.76 -3.42
C ARG A 11 -14.80 -17.81 -4.27
N LEU A 12 -14.79 -18.07 -5.58
CA LEU A 12 -14.13 -17.21 -6.55
C LEU A 12 -14.88 -15.88 -6.72
N LEU A 13 -14.14 -14.78 -6.77
CA LEU A 13 -14.67 -13.44 -7.02
C LEU A 13 -14.07 -12.89 -8.31
N THR A 14 -14.94 -12.40 -9.20
CA THR A 14 -14.52 -11.74 -10.44
C THR A 14 -15.13 -10.34 -10.49
N PHE A 15 -14.29 -9.35 -10.67
CA PHE A 15 -14.67 -7.95 -10.80
C PHE A 15 -14.37 -7.48 -12.21
N LEU A 16 -15.38 -6.91 -12.89
CA LEU A 16 -15.12 -6.07 -14.05
C LEU A 16 -14.46 -4.78 -13.57
N LEU A 17 -13.47 -4.30 -14.31
CA LEU A 17 -12.77 -3.05 -14.07
C LEU A 17 -13.21 -2.05 -15.16
N PRO A 18 -14.31 -1.29 -14.95
CA PRO A 18 -14.84 -0.38 -15.94
C PRO A 18 -13.81 0.67 -16.32
N HIS A 19 -13.81 1.08 -17.58
CA HIS A 19 -12.86 2.07 -18.08
C HIS A 19 -12.87 3.36 -17.24
N GLU A 20 -14.06 3.93 -17.03
CA GLU A 20 -14.24 5.22 -16.37
C GLU A 20 -13.77 5.24 -14.91
N SER A 21 -13.87 4.13 -14.18
CA SER A 21 -13.43 4.08 -12.78
C SER A 21 -11.98 3.61 -12.65
N TYR A 22 -11.58 2.59 -13.42
CA TYR A 22 -10.26 1.99 -13.27
C TYR A 22 -9.19 2.74 -14.05
N CYS A 23 -9.40 3.00 -15.34
CA CYS A 23 -8.38 3.64 -16.17
C CYS A 23 -8.21 5.12 -15.81
N ALA A 24 -9.31 5.82 -15.46
CA ALA A 24 -9.24 7.19 -15.01
C ALA A 24 -8.46 7.31 -13.69
N ALA A 25 -8.77 6.46 -12.69
CA ALA A 25 -8.04 6.46 -11.41
C ALA A 25 -6.56 6.05 -11.56
N ARG A 26 -6.26 5.17 -12.52
CA ARG A 26 -4.88 4.74 -12.82
C ARG A 26 -4.09 5.81 -13.59
N GLY A 27 -4.74 6.77 -14.23
CA GLY A 27 -4.12 7.77 -15.11
C GLY A 27 -3.59 7.21 -16.44
N ALA A 28 -3.80 5.92 -16.71
CA ALA A 28 -3.38 5.24 -17.92
C ALA A 28 -4.37 4.15 -18.31
N CYS A 29 -4.67 4.05 -19.61
CA CYS A 29 -5.61 3.05 -20.13
C CYS A 29 -5.02 1.64 -20.05
N ALA A 30 -5.75 0.73 -19.42
CA ALA A 30 -5.42 -0.70 -19.31
C ALA A 30 -6.36 -1.60 -20.13
N CYS A 31 -7.35 -1.03 -20.79
CA CYS A 31 -8.31 -1.75 -21.62
C CYS A 31 -7.63 -2.33 -22.86
N GLY A 32 -8.05 -3.54 -23.27
CA GLY A 32 -7.72 -4.06 -24.59
C GLY A 32 -8.47 -3.26 -25.66
N VAL A 33 -7.85 -3.07 -26.82
CA VAL A 33 -8.51 -2.45 -27.98
C VAL A 33 -8.67 -3.53 -29.04
N GLN A 34 -9.91 -3.85 -29.42
CA GLN A 34 -10.14 -4.79 -30.51
C GLN A 34 -9.85 -4.12 -31.85
N PRO A 35 -9.07 -4.76 -32.75
CA PRO A 35 -8.82 -4.23 -34.08
C PRO A 35 -10.11 -4.22 -34.90
N GLY A 36 -10.33 -3.16 -35.67
CA GLY A 36 -11.51 -3.00 -36.52
C GLY A 36 -12.01 -1.56 -36.64
N ARG A 37 -13.03 -1.35 -37.48
CA ARG A 37 -13.61 -0.04 -37.74
C ARG A 37 -14.41 0.41 -36.49
N GLY A 38 -13.79 1.22 -35.64
CA GLY A 38 -14.41 1.79 -34.44
C GLY A 38 -13.80 1.39 -33.10
N GLY A 39 -12.72 0.59 -33.07
CA GLY A 39 -11.84 0.40 -31.91
C GLY A 39 -12.54 0.26 -30.56
N ARG A 40 -13.41 -0.75 -30.41
CA ARG A 40 -14.12 -0.97 -29.13
C ARG A 40 -13.11 -1.32 -28.03
N ARG A 41 -13.22 -0.61 -26.91
CA ARG A 41 -12.45 -0.89 -25.70
C ARG A 41 -13.07 -2.06 -24.95
N LEU A 42 -12.24 -3.05 -24.61
CA LEU A 42 -12.59 -4.16 -23.74
C LEU A 42 -12.10 -3.85 -22.32
N PRO A 43 -13.01 -3.73 -21.34
CA PRO A 43 -12.63 -3.51 -19.95
C PRO A 43 -11.84 -4.70 -19.43
N SER A 44 -10.86 -4.41 -18.57
CA SER A 44 -10.11 -5.47 -17.88
C SER A 44 -10.96 -6.11 -16.79
N SER A 45 -10.57 -7.28 -16.31
CA SER A 45 -11.17 -7.92 -15.14
C SER A 45 -10.10 -8.30 -14.12
N LEU A 46 -10.51 -8.39 -12.86
CA LEU A 46 -9.72 -8.92 -11.77
C LEU A 46 -10.42 -10.16 -11.22
N THR A 47 -9.69 -11.27 -11.11
CA THR A 47 -10.19 -12.51 -10.50
C THR A 47 -9.39 -12.84 -9.26
N LEU A 48 -10.07 -13.06 -8.14
CA LEU A 48 -9.49 -13.53 -6.89
C LEU A 48 -10.02 -14.93 -6.58
N ALA A 49 -9.13 -15.91 -6.58
CA ALA A 49 -9.46 -17.27 -6.14
C ALA A 49 -9.76 -17.31 -4.63
N SER A 50 -10.53 -18.31 -4.20
CA SER A 50 -10.87 -18.51 -2.79
C SER A 50 -9.62 -18.67 -1.92
N GLY A 51 -9.52 -17.93 -0.82
CA GLY A 51 -8.39 -18.01 0.12
C GLY A 51 -7.06 -17.50 -0.43
N VAL A 52 -7.02 -16.95 -1.65
CA VAL A 52 -5.79 -16.45 -2.27
C VAL A 52 -5.57 -14.98 -1.93
N THR A 53 -4.31 -14.65 -1.67
CA THR A 53 -3.83 -13.28 -1.53
C THR A 53 -3.12 -12.88 -2.82
N LEU A 54 -3.59 -11.81 -3.46
CA LEU A 54 -3.00 -11.23 -4.65
C LEU A 54 -2.24 -9.96 -4.28
N GLU A 55 -0.94 -9.96 -4.54
CA GLU A 55 -0.05 -8.84 -4.28
C GLU A 55 0.06 -7.92 -5.50
N ASP A 56 0.64 -6.74 -5.30
CA ASP A 56 0.94 -5.75 -6.35
C ASP A 56 -0.25 -5.30 -7.22
N VAL A 57 -1.47 -5.35 -6.67
CA VAL A 57 -2.68 -4.91 -7.35
C VAL A 57 -2.67 -3.37 -7.46
N PRO A 58 -2.96 -2.78 -8.63
CA PRO A 58 -3.01 -1.32 -8.76
C PRO A 58 -4.07 -0.72 -7.83
N GLU A 59 -3.70 0.33 -7.08
CA GLU A 59 -4.61 0.99 -6.12
C GLU A 59 -5.88 1.55 -6.79
N ALA A 60 -5.81 1.87 -8.09
CA ALA A 60 -6.97 2.24 -8.92
C ALA A 60 -8.12 1.23 -8.89
N THR A 61 -7.83 -0.04 -8.55
CA THR A 61 -8.84 -1.09 -8.39
C THR A 61 -9.81 -0.77 -7.24
N LEU A 62 -9.38 -0.01 -6.23
CA LEU A 62 -10.22 0.43 -5.11
C LEU A 62 -11.27 1.46 -5.54
N CYS A 63 -11.06 2.17 -6.65
CA CYS A 63 -12.04 3.10 -7.21
C CYS A 63 -13.20 2.37 -7.93
N VAL A 64 -13.09 1.06 -8.15
CA VAL A 64 -14.15 0.27 -8.75
C VAL A 64 -15.24 -0.01 -7.70
N PRO A 65 -16.51 0.42 -7.92
CA PRO A 65 -17.57 0.33 -6.91
C PRO A 65 -17.82 -1.09 -6.38
N ALA A 66 -17.72 -2.10 -7.25
CA ALA A 66 -17.91 -3.51 -6.89
C ALA A 66 -16.81 -4.00 -5.94
N VAL A 67 -15.55 -3.62 -6.18
CA VAL A 67 -14.41 -3.96 -5.32
C VAL A 67 -14.55 -3.26 -3.98
N ALA A 68 -14.85 -1.96 -3.98
CA ALA A 68 -15.08 -1.20 -2.75
C ALA A 68 -16.24 -1.77 -1.91
N ALA A 69 -17.31 -2.22 -2.56
CA ALA A 69 -18.42 -2.88 -1.88
C ALA A 69 -18.01 -4.22 -1.27
N ALA A 70 -17.23 -5.04 -1.98
CA ALA A 70 -16.74 -6.32 -1.46
C ALA A 70 -15.82 -6.12 -0.24
N ILE A 71 -14.97 -5.09 -0.26
CA ILE A 71 -14.12 -4.74 0.89
C ILE A 71 -14.99 -4.32 2.09
N ARG A 72 -15.97 -3.44 1.89
CA ARG A 72 -16.88 -3.00 2.98
C ARG A 72 -17.68 -4.14 3.58
N ARG A 73 -18.00 -5.17 2.81
CA ARG A 73 -18.70 -6.37 3.27
C ARG A 73 -17.80 -7.34 4.04
N GLY A 74 -16.47 -7.18 3.95
CA GLY A 74 -15.50 -8.12 4.50
C GLY A 74 -15.22 -9.31 3.58
N ASP A 75 -15.73 -9.31 2.35
CA ASP A 75 -15.49 -10.37 1.36
C ASP A 75 -14.03 -10.36 0.87
N VAL A 76 -13.45 -9.15 0.79
CA VAL A 76 -12.08 -8.91 0.35
C VAL A 76 -11.32 -8.12 1.41
N GLY A 77 -10.24 -8.68 1.93
CA GLY A 77 -9.28 -7.98 2.76
C GLY A 77 -8.39 -7.07 1.93
N LEU A 78 -8.04 -5.91 2.49
CA LEU A 78 -7.17 -4.92 1.85
C LEU A 78 -5.97 -4.63 2.76
N LYS A 79 -4.76 -4.74 2.22
CA LYS A 79 -3.54 -4.24 2.84
C LYS A 79 -2.86 -3.27 1.87
N ARG A 80 -2.76 -2.00 2.24
CA ARG A 80 -2.01 -1.02 1.45
C ARG A 80 -0.53 -1.19 1.75
N GLN A 81 0.30 -1.33 0.71
CA GLN A 81 1.73 -1.19 0.89
C GLN A 81 2.01 0.31 1.08
N ALA A 82 2.41 0.70 2.28
CA ALA A 82 2.96 2.04 2.48
C ALA A 82 4.22 2.15 1.62
N ALA A 83 4.36 3.22 0.84
CA ALA A 83 5.67 3.60 0.35
C ALA A 83 6.56 3.72 1.59
N SER A 84 7.51 2.80 1.73
CA SER A 84 8.49 2.81 2.80
C SER A 84 9.22 4.14 2.71
N SER A 85 8.76 5.11 3.49
CA SER A 85 9.55 6.29 3.82
C SER A 85 10.59 5.76 4.78
N SER A 86 11.67 5.18 4.23
CA SER A 86 12.90 4.99 4.97
C SER A 86 13.46 6.38 5.24
N VAL A 87 12.92 7.06 6.25
CA VAL A 87 13.73 8.00 7.00
C VAL A 87 14.71 7.11 7.76
N PRO A 88 16.02 7.12 7.47
CA PRO A 88 16.95 6.52 8.42
C PRO A 88 16.82 7.36 9.70
N SER A 89 16.21 6.77 10.74
CA SER A 89 16.31 7.27 12.10
C SER A 89 17.78 7.28 12.46
N GLN A 90 18.43 8.44 12.28
CA GLN A 90 19.73 8.67 12.87
C GLN A 90 19.55 8.58 14.39
N PRO A 91 20.32 7.75 15.11
CA PRO A 91 20.32 7.77 16.55
C PRO A 91 20.74 9.16 17.03
N LEU A 92 19.88 9.85 17.77
CA LEU A 92 20.25 11.03 18.53
C LEU A 92 21.39 10.63 19.48
N LEU A 93 22.59 11.14 19.21
CA LEU A 93 23.70 11.10 20.15
C LEU A 93 23.25 11.81 21.45
N PRO A 94 23.34 11.18 22.63
CA PRO A 94 23.01 11.82 23.89
C PRO A 94 24.05 12.91 24.22
N ALA A 95 23.54 14.03 24.75
CA ALA A 95 24.31 15.22 25.15
C ALA A 95 25.45 14.90 26.14
N PRO A 96 26.58 15.63 26.11
CA PRO A 96 27.62 15.47 27.11
C PRO A 96 27.25 16.27 28.37
N GLU A 97 26.57 15.64 29.30
CA GLU A 97 26.62 16.06 30.71
C GLU A 97 27.46 15.06 31.50
N ALA A 98 28.74 15.38 31.69
CA ALA A 98 29.58 14.73 32.70
C ALA A 98 30.16 15.81 33.62
N SER A 99 29.29 16.27 34.52
CA SER A 99 29.63 17.04 35.71
C SER A 99 30.38 16.13 36.69
N ALA A 100 31.70 16.04 36.55
CA ALA A 100 32.55 15.33 37.51
C ALA A 100 32.90 16.28 38.67
N ARG A 101 32.10 16.24 39.74
CA ARG A 101 32.53 16.73 41.06
C ARG A 101 33.39 15.66 41.72
N VAL A 102 34.70 15.91 41.84
CA VAL A 102 35.56 15.19 42.78
C VAL A 102 35.91 16.11 43.95
N SER A 103 35.47 15.72 45.13
CA SER A 103 35.73 16.38 46.41
C SER A 103 37.18 16.20 46.87
N ARG A 104 37.88 17.33 47.02
CA ARG A 104 38.76 17.75 48.14
C ARG A 104 39.64 16.70 48.85
N LYS A 105 40.97 16.87 48.80
CA LYS A 105 41.86 16.59 49.94
C LYS A 105 43.00 17.62 50.04
N LYS A 106 43.40 17.89 51.28
CA LYS A 106 44.08 19.08 51.81
C LYS A 106 45.55 18.78 52.16
N ARG A 107 46.38 19.83 52.17
CA ARG A 107 47.78 20.01 52.68
C ARG A 107 48.83 20.09 51.57
N GLY A 108 49.79 21.03 51.58
CA GLY A 108 50.30 21.85 52.69
C GLY A 108 50.94 23.15 52.23
N ALA A 109 51.15 24.03 53.20
CA ALA A 109 51.93 25.26 53.11
C ALA A 109 53.33 25.01 53.69
N SER A 110 54.35 25.47 52.99
CA SER A 110 55.44 26.35 53.45
C SER A 110 56.33 26.67 52.27
#